data_AF-A0A7V2X779-F1
#
_entry.id   AF-A0A7V2X779-F1
#
_cell.length_a   1.000
_cell.length_b   1.000
_cell.length_c   1.000
_cell.angle_alpha   90.00
_cell.angle_beta   90.00
_cell.angle_gamma   90.00
#
_symmetry.space_group_name_H-M   'P 1'
#
loop_
_entity.id
_entity.type
_entity.pdbx_description
1 polymer ?
#
loop_
_entity_poly.entity_id
_entity_poly.type
_entity_poly.pdbx_seq_one_letter_code
_entity_poly.pdbx_strand_id
1 'polypeptide(L)'
;MFLLALPVAGLLGWELLEKKSVGLKFSSVPSAGRAATVPARGRWIPPFLRACGLFLFIVALAGPQADRYIRPERANVVDIMLCLDVSGSMRQPDFIYQGRPVPRLAIAKEAIRQFIEDRRKLTGERFGVDRIGLVLFSGVAWTACPLTL
;
A
#
# COMPACT_ATOMS: atom_id res chain seq x y z
N MET A 1 21.10 -5.51 -3.43
CA MET A 1 20.87 -6.85 -2.83
C MET A 1 22.08 -7.79 -2.92
N PHE A 2 22.84 -7.85 -4.01
CA PHE A 2 24.00 -8.76 -4.15
C PHE A 2 25.20 -8.48 -3.21
N LEU A 3 25.34 -7.26 -2.69
CA LEU A 3 26.43 -6.88 -1.76
C LEU A 3 26.35 -7.60 -0.39
N LEU A 4 25.16 -8.08 0.02
CA LEU A 4 24.99 -8.80 1.29
C LEU A 4 25.30 -10.30 1.20
N ALA A 5 25.42 -10.86 -0.01
CA ALA A 5 25.86 -12.25 -0.20
C ALA A 5 27.37 -12.43 0.03
N LEU A 6 28.13 -11.34 -0.08
CA LEU A 6 29.58 -11.30 0.04
C LEU A 6 30.10 -11.68 1.45
N PRO A 7 29.55 -11.16 2.57
CA PRO A 7 29.95 -11.61 3.91
C PRO A 7 29.57 -13.06 4.21
N VAL A 8 28.46 -13.58 3.66
CA VAL A 8 28.05 -14.98 3.82
C VAL A 8 29.01 -15.92 3.10
N ALA A 9 29.34 -15.60 1.85
CA ALA A 9 30.32 -16.36 1.07
C ALA A 9 31.73 -16.27 1.66
N GLY A 10 32.10 -15.11 2.21
CA GLY A 10 33.38 -14.91 2.91
C GLY A 10 33.50 -15.74 4.19
N LEU A 11 32.45 -15.80 5.02
CA LEU A 11 32.43 -16.61 6.24
C LEU A 11 32.41 -18.11 5.93
N LEU A 12 31.62 -18.55 4.96
CA LEU A 12 31.63 -19.94 4.49
C LEU A 12 32.99 -20.32 3.92
N GLY A 13 33.57 -19.46 3.08
CA GLY A 13 34.92 -19.63 2.54
C GLY A 13 35.95 -19.70 3.65
N TRP A 14 35.90 -18.79 4.64
CA TRP A 14 36.81 -18.80 5.79
C TRP A 14 36.66 -20.07 6.63
N GLU A 15 35.44 -20.51 6.98
CA GLU A 15 35.22 -21.74 7.75
C GLU A 15 35.59 -23.02 6.97
N LEU A 16 35.50 -23.02 5.63
CA LEU A 16 35.88 -24.14 4.76
C LEU A 16 37.39 -24.17 4.46
N LEU A 17 38.03 -23.00 4.37
CA LEU A 17 39.48 -22.84 4.13
C LEU A 17 40.29 -22.90 5.44
N GLU A 18 39.69 -22.55 6.58
CA GLU A 18 40.26 -22.83 7.89
C GLU A 18 40.30 -24.35 8.10
N LYS A 19 41.48 -24.92 7.86
CA LYS A 19 41.84 -26.21 8.43
C LYS A 19 41.98 -26.04 9.94
N LYS A 20 40.86 -26.00 10.67
CA LYS A 20 40.88 -26.08 12.12
C LYS A 20 41.51 -27.41 12.51
N SER A 21 42.75 -27.36 12.97
CA SER A 21 43.37 -28.42 13.75
C SER A 21 42.66 -28.46 15.10
N VAL A 22 41.46 -29.04 15.11
CA VAL A 22 40.74 -29.33 16.35
C VAL A 22 41.55 -30.38 17.09
N GLY A 23 42.42 -29.93 17.98
CA GLY A 23 43.13 -30.79 18.93
C GLY A 23 42.15 -31.28 19.98
N LEU A 24 41.56 -32.45 19.75
CA LEU A 24 40.78 -33.14 20.77
C LEU A 24 41.74 -33.72 21.80
N LYS A 25 41.72 -33.18 23.03
CA LYS A 25 42.46 -33.75 24.16
C LYS A 25 41.78 -35.05 24.59
N PHE A 26 42.39 -36.19 24.28
CA PHE A 26 41.95 -37.49 24.77
C PHE A 26 42.73 -37.86 26.04
N SER A 27 42.01 -38.29 27.09
CA SER A 27 42.63 -38.74 28.36
C SER A 27 43.31 -40.11 28.26
N SER A 28 43.10 -40.87 27.18
CA SER A 28 43.61 -42.24 27.05
C SER A 28 43.96 -42.61 25.61
N VAL A 29 45.19 -43.14 25.43
CA VAL A 29 45.79 -43.53 24.14
C VAL A 29 44.98 -44.56 23.34
N PRO A 30 44.33 -45.58 23.96
CA PRO A 30 43.52 -46.55 23.19
C PRO A 30 42.24 -45.95 22.59
N SER A 31 41.71 -44.89 23.21
CA SER A 31 40.49 -44.20 22.78
C SER A 31 40.74 -43.29 21.58
N ALA A 32 41.97 -42.75 21.47
CA ALA A 32 42.40 -41.94 20.34
C ALA A 32 42.42 -42.76 19.03
N GLY A 33 42.84 -44.04 19.10
CA GLY A 33 42.85 -44.94 17.93
C GLY A 33 41.45 -45.30 17.41
N ARG A 34 40.46 -45.45 18.31
CA ARG A 34 39.05 -45.69 17.93
C ARG A 34 38.33 -44.45 17.44
N ALA A 35 38.66 -43.27 17.95
CA ALA A 35 38.09 -42.01 17.47
C ALA A 35 38.59 -41.63 16.07
N ALA A 36 39.81 -42.04 15.71
CA ALA A 36 40.40 -41.80 14.39
C ALA A 36 39.69 -42.54 13.25
N THR A 37 38.97 -43.64 13.54
CA THR A 37 38.31 -44.48 12.53
C THR A 37 36.82 -44.19 12.36
N VAL A 38 36.22 -43.38 13.24
CA VAL A 38 34.82 -42.96 13.08
C VAL A 38 34.79 -41.88 12.00
N PRO A 39 34.15 -42.11 10.84
CA PRO A 39 34.02 -41.06 9.84
C PRO A 39 33.29 -39.89 10.49
N ALA A 40 33.84 -38.68 10.35
CA ALA A 40 33.27 -37.44 10.89
C ALA A 40 31.99 -37.04 10.11
N ARG A 41 31.00 -37.93 10.13
CA ARG A 41 29.71 -37.83 9.46
C ARG A 41 28.95 -36.70 10.14
N GLY A 42 28.73 -35.62 9.42
CA GLY A 42 28.08 -34.42 9.96
C GLY A 42 29.02 -33.30 10.39
N ARG A 43 30.33 -33.37 10.13
CA ARG A 43 31.25 -32.23 10.36
C ARG A 43 30.86 -30.95 9.61
N TRP A 44 30.04 -31.10 8.57
CA TRP A 44 29.54 -30.02 7.74
C TRP A 44 28.21 -29.44 8.25
N ILE A 45 27.56 -30.09 9.22
CA ILE A 45 26.27 -29.66 9.77
C ILE A 45 26.41 -28.34 10.57
N PRO A 46 27.38 -28.19 11.50
CA PRO A 46 27.55 -26.92 12.22
C PRO A 46 27.83 -25.70 11.32
N PRO A 47 28.77 -25.74 10.35
CA PRO A 47 29.00 -24.60 9.46
C PRO A 47 27.80 -24.31 8.55
N PHE A 48 27.11 -25.36 8.09
CA PHE A 48 25.89 -25.20 7.27
C PHE A 48 24.78 -24.47 8.04
N LEU A 49 24.50 -24.86 9.29
CA LEU A 49 23.47 -24.22 10.11
C LEU A 49 23.80 -22.75 10.39
N ARG A 50 25.07 -22.41 10.65
CA ARG A 50 25.51 -21.02 10.84
C ARG A 50 25.26 -20.18 9.58
N ALA A 51 25.61 -20.72 8.42
CA ALA A 51 25.43 -20.03 7.15
C ALA A 51 23.94 -19.84 6.81
N CYS A 52 23.10 -20.86 7.03
CA CYS A 52 21.66 -20.75 6.87
C CYS A 52 21.06 -19.70 7.81
N GLY A 53 21.48 -19.67 9.08
CA GLY A 53 21.02 -18.67 10.04
C GLY A 53 21.38 -17.24 9.64
N LEU A 54 22.63 -17.01 9.21
CA LEU A 54 23.08 -15.70 8.73
C LEU A 54 22.33 -15.26 7.46
N PHE A 55 22.10 -16.19 6.53
CA PHE A 55 21.31 -15.92 5.33
C PHE A 55 19.89 -15.47 5.67
N LEU A 56 19.20 -16.19 6.56
CA LEU A 56 17.85 -15.82 7.00
C LEU A 56 17.83 -14.47 7.75
N PHE A 57 18.85 -14.20 8.57
CA PHE A 57 18.99 -12.92 9.28
C PHE A 57 19.17 -11.75 8.30
N ILE A 58 19.98 -11.92 7.26
CA ILE A 58 20.16 -10.93 6.18
C ILE A 58 18.86 -10.71 5.41
N VAL A 59 18.12 -11.78 5.09
CA VAL A 59 16.82 -11.67 4.43
C VAL A 59 15.83 -10.91 5.32
N ALA A 60 15.80 -11.18 6.63
CA ALA A 60 14.95 -10.44 7.56
C ALA A 60 15.34 -8.95 7.65
N LEU A 61 16.64 -8.64 7.74
CA LEU A 61 17.14 -7.26 7.78
C LEU A 61 16.94 -6.51 6.47
N ALA A 62 16.97 -7.21 5.33
CA ALA A 62 16.64 -6.61 4.03
C ALA A 62 15.19 -6.13 3.98
N GLY A 63 14.35 -6.58 4.93
CA GLY A 63 12.97 -6.16 5.07
C GLY A 63 12.23 -6.37 3.75
N PRO A 64 12.04 -7.61 3.27
CA PRO A 64 11.22 -7.89 2.11
C PRO A 64 9.79 -7.49 2.46
N GLN A 65 9.50 -6.21 2.25
CA GLN A 65 8.16 -5.70 2.26
C GLN A 65 7.57 -6.23 0.96
N ALA A 66 6.71 -7.25 1.07
CA ALA A 66 5.79 -7.54 -0.01
C ALA A 66 5.07 -6.23 -0.27
N ASP A 67 5.30 -5.62 -1.44
CA ASP A 67 4.70 -4.35 -1.82
C ASP A 67 3.19 -4.49 -1.64
N ARG A 68 2.70 -4.02 -0.50
CA ARG A 68 1.36 -3.51 -0.42
C ARG A 68 1.44 -2.25 -1.23
N TYR A 69 1.28 -2.40 -2.54
CA TYR A 69 0.89 -1.32 -3.41
C TYR A 69 -0.35 -0.71 -2.78
N ILE A 70 -0.15 0.31 -1.94
CA ILE A 70 -1.14 1.36 -1.80
C ILE A 70 -1.13 1.94 -3.19
N ARG A 71 -2.03 1.44 -4.05
CA ARG A 71 -2.17 1.95 -5.40
C ARG A 71 -2.19 3.47 -5.28
N PRO A 72 -1.24 4.20 -5.91
CA PRO A 72 -1.38 5.64 -6.03
C PRO A 72 -2.57 6.00 -6.94
N GLU A 73 -3.29 5.01 -7.47
CA GLU A 73 -4.67 5.14 -7.94
C GLU A 73 -5.67 5.26 -6.77
N ARG A 74 -5.40 6.15 -5.80
CA ARG A 74 -6.52 7.00 -5.38
C ARG A 74 -6.87 7.75 -6.66
N ALA A 75 -7.88 7.21 -7.33
CA ALA A 75 -8.62 7.81 -8.41
C ALA A 75 -8.67 9.33 -8.24
N ASN A 76 -8.69 10.07 -9.34
CA ASN A 76 -8.88 11.53 -9.40
C ASN A 76 -10.22 11.96 -8.75
N VAL A 77 -10.36 11.72 -7.45
CA VAL A 77 -11.46 12.12 -6.58
C VAL A 77 -11.35 13.62 -6.47
N VAL A 78 -12.36 14.32 -6.97
CA VAL A 78 -12.44 15.76 -6.83
C VAL A 78 -13.53 16.08 -5.82
N ASP A 79 -13.21 16.97 -4.89
CA ASP A 79 -14.17 17.57 -3.98
C ASP A 79 -14.89 18.71 -4.70
N ILE A 80 -16.22 18.61 -4.83
CA ILE A 80 -17.06 19.58 -5.55
C ILE A 80 -18.02 20.23 -4.56
N MET A 81 -17.87 21.54 -4.35
CA MET A 81 -18.83 22.31 -3.55
C MET A 81 -19.79 23.05 -4.48
N LEU A 82 -21.06 22.64 -4.49
CA LEU A 82 -22.12 23.28 -5.26
C LEU A 82 -22.66 24.48 -4.46
N CYS A 83 -22.64 25.67 -5.05
CA CYS A 83 -23.21 26.88 -4.44
C CYS A 83 -24.50 27.25 -5.17
N LEU A 84 -25.65 27.12 -4.51
CA LEU A 84 -26.96 27.38 -5.09
C LEU A 84 -27.61 28.63 -4.51
N ASP A 85 -27.98 29.56 -5.39
CA ASP A 85 -28.78 30.74 -5.04
C ASP A 85 -30.22 30.32 -4.72
N VAL A 86 -30.74 30.76 -3.58
CA VAL A 86 -32.13 30.57 -3.15
C VAL A 86 -32.86 31.90 -2.91
N SER A 87 -32.32 33.00 -3.45
CA SER A 87 -32.87 34.34 -3.33
C SER A 87 -34.19 34.51 -4.10
N GLY A 88 -34.86 35.65 -3.85
CA GLY A 88 -36.16 35.94 -4.46
C GLY A 88 -36.17 35.91 -6.00
N SER A 89 -35.06 36.28 -6.65
CA SER A 89 -34.91 36.24 -8.11
C SER A 89 -35.04 34.82 -8.68
N MET A 90 -34.67 33.80 -7.89
CA MET A 90 -34.70 32.40 -8.32
C MET A 90 -36.13 31.82 -8.41
N ARG A 91 -37.14 32.56 -7.93
CA ARG A 91 -38.56 32.21 -8.09
C ARG A 91 -39.17 32.69 -9.41
N GLN A 92 -38.43 33.47 -10.21
CA GLN A 92 -38.93 33.99 -11.49
C GLN A 92 -39.19 32.86 -12.50
N PRO A 93 -40.39 32.77 -13.10
CA PRO A 93 -40.77 31.71 -14.03
C PRO A 93 -40.42 32.07 -15.48
N ASP A 94 -39.16 32.39 -15.74
CA ASP A 94 -38.66 32.87 -17.04
C ASP A 94 -38.08 31.76 -17.93
N PHE A 95 -38.04 30.51 -17.44
CA PHE A 95 -37.67 29.35 -18.23
C PHE A 95 -38.89 28.56 -18.71
N ILE A 96 -38.86 28.04 -19.93
CA ILE A 96 -39.86 27.10 -20.44
C ILE A 96 -39.30 25.68 -20.36
N TYR A 97 -39.96 24.81 -19.61
CA TYR A 97 -39.60 23.41 -19.50
C TYR A 97 -40.84 22.54 -19.68
N GLN A 98 -40.77 21.55 -20.58
CA GLN A 98 -41.92 20.69 -20.95
C GLN A 98 -43.18 21.50 -21.33
N GLY A 99 -42.99 22.63 -22.02
CA GLY A 99 -44.09 23.50 -22.47
C GLY A 99 -44.74 24.34 -21.38
N ARG A 100 -44.18 24.40 -20.17
CA ARG A 100 -44.68 25.22 -19.06
C ARG A 100 -43.63 26.20 -18.54
N PRO A 101 -44.03 27.42 -18.12
CA PRO A 101 -43.13 28.33 -17.44
C PRO A 101 -42.77 27.78 -16.06
N VAL A 102 -41.47 27.68 -15.78
CA VAL A 102 -40.93 27.14 -14.54
C VAL A 102 -39.92 28.10 -13.90
N PRO A 103 -39.84 28.14 -12.56
CA PRO A 103 -38.85 28.97 -11.87
C PRO A 103 -37.40 28.61 -12.20
N ARG A 104 -36.49 29.61 -12.19
CA ARG A 104 -35.03 29.38 -12.30
C ARG A 104 -34.53 28.31 -11.34
N LEU A 105 -35.01 28.32 -10.09
CA LEU A 105 -34.64 27.34 -9.07
C LEU A 105 -35.02 25.90 -9.47
N ALA A 106 -36.14 25.72 -10.17
CA ALA A 106 -36.56 24.40 -10.64
C ALA A 106 -35.60 23.87 -11.71
N ILE A 107 -35.20 24.72 -12.65
CA ILE A 107 -34.19 24.38 -13.66
C ILE A 107 -32.83 24.08 -13.04
N ALA A 108 -32.40 24.90 -12.07
CA ALA A 108 -31.12 24.70 -11.39
C ALA A 108 -31.06 23.35 -10.65
N LYS A 109 -32.15 22.97 -9.96
CA LYS A 109 -32.27 21.66 -9.31
C LYS A 109 -32.17 20.51 -10.30
N GLU A 110 -32.83 20.64 -11.45
CA GLU A 110 -32.80 19.62 -12.50
C GLU A 110 -31.40 19.49 -13.12
N ALA A 111 -30.73 20.62 -13.38
CA ALA A 111 -29.36 20.62 -13.87
C ALA A 111 -28.37 20.00 -12.86
N ILE A 112 -28.52 20.29 -11.57
CA ILE A 112 -27.73 19.67 -10.50
C ILE A 112 -27.98 18.16 -10.44
N ARG A 113 -29.25 17.72 -10.56
CA ARG A 113 -29.60 16.30 -10.58
C ARG A 113 -28.91 15.58 -11.74
N GLN A 114 -28.99 16.14 -12.95
CA GLN A 114 -28.32 15.60 -14.13
C GLN A 114 -26.80 15.56 -13.95
N PHE A 115 -26.20 16.63 -13.44
CA PHE A 115 -24.78 16.69 -13.13
C PHE A 115 -24.34 15.56 -12.17
N ILE A 116 -25.05 15.36 -11.06
CA ILE A 116 -24.73 14.29 -10.09
C ILE A 116 -24.88 12.90 -10.74
N GLU A 117 -25.93 12.69 -11.53
CA GLU A 117 -26.15 11.42 -12.23
C GLU A 117 -25.07 11.12 -13.27
N ASP A 118 -24.65 12.12 -14.03
CA ASP A 118 -23.60 11.99 -15.03
C ASP A 118 -22.25 11.69 -14.35
N ARG A 119 -21.95 12.36 -13.23
CA ARG A 119 -20.75 12.07 -12.42
C ARG A 119 -20.74 10.65 -11.85
N ARG A 120 -21.90 10.14 -11.43
CA ARG A 120 -22.02 8.74 -10.96
C ARG A 120 -21.84 7.72 -12.09
N LYS A 121 -22.30 8.05 -13.31
CA LYS A 121 -22.21 7.16 -14.49
C LYS A 121 -20.83 7.18 -15.16
N LEU A 122 -19.99 8.19 -14.90
CA LEU A 122 -18.62 8.29 -15.41
C LEU A 122 -17.73 7.23 -14.72
N THR A 123 -17.84 5.98 -15.15
CA THR A 123 -17.04 4.81 -14.71
C THR A 123 -15.62 4.81 -15.32
N GLY A 124 -15.13 5.96 -15.78
CA GLY A 124 -13.74 6.14 -16.23
C GLY A 124 -12.77 6.26 -15.05
N GLU A 125 -11.75 7.11 -15.17
CA GLU A 125 -10.67 7.30 -14.17
C GLU A 125 -11.12 7.65 -12.73
N ARG A 126 -12.39 8.00 -12.53
CA ARG A 126 -12.92 8.58 -11.29
C ARG A 126 -13.84 7.65 -10.50
N PHE A 127 -14.13 6.44 -11.00
CA PHE A 127 -14.93 5.39 -10.33
C PHE A 127 -16.21 5.85 -9.61
N GLY A 128 -16.80 7.00 -9.98
CA GLY A 128 -17.95 7.59 -9.26
C GLY A 128 -17.68 7.91 -7.79
N VAL A 129 -16.42 8.16 -7.39
CA VAL A 129 -16.03 8.43 -5.99
C VAL A 129 -15.83 9.92 -5.67
N ASP A 130 -16.28 10.81 -6.56
CA ASP A 130 -16.25 12.26 -6.33
C ASP A 130 -17.11 12.65 -5.13
N ARG A 131 -16.59 13.51 -4.26
CA ARG A 131 -17.34 14.00 -3.10
C ARG A 131 -18.07 15.28 -3.47
N ILE A 132 -19.34 15.35 -3.13
CA ILE A 132 -20.19 16.50 -3.47
C ILE A 132 -20.77 17.10 -2.19
N GLY A 133 -20.63 18.42 -2.05
CA GLY A 133 -21.25 19.22 -0.99
C GLY A 133 -22.20 20.26 -1.59
N LEU A 134 -23.09 20.80 -0.76
CA LEU A 134 -24.08 21.80 -1.14
C LEU A 134 -24.09 22.96 -0.14
N VAL A 135 -23.90 24.16 -0.66
CA VAL A 135 -24.08 25.43 0.04
C VAL A 135 -25.27 26.16 -0.58
N LEU A 136 -26.18 26.63 0.26
CA LEU A 136 -27.29 27.50 -0.14
C LEU A 136 -26.96 28.92 0.28
N PHE A 137 -27.33 29.90 -0.55
CA PHE A 137 -27.14 31.31 -0.20
C PHE A 137 -28.34 32.18 -0.59
N SER A 138 -28.69 33.10 0.31
CA SER A 138 -29.64 34.20 0.08
C SER A 138 -29.41 35.27 1.15
N GLY A 139 -28.55 36.25 0.85
CA GLY A 139 -28.08 37.27 1.80
C GLY A 139 -27.07 36.74 2.83
N VAL A 140 -27.29 35.53 3.35
CA VAL A 140 -26.34 34.73 4.12
C VAL A 140 -26.15 33.37 3.47
N ALA A 141 -25.00 32.73 3.70
CA ALA A 141 -24.68 31.40 3.18
C ALA A 141 -24.65 30.36 4.30
N TRP A 142 -25.15 29.16 4.03
CA TRP A 142 -25.07 28.02 4.94
C TRP A 142 -24.86 26.71 4.19
N THR A 143 -24.11 25.80 4.80
CA THR A 143 -23.87 24.46 4.27
C THR A 143 -25.10 23.59 4.50
N ALA A 144 -25.79 23.23 3.42
CA ALA A 144 -26.94 22.32 3.48
C ALA A 144 -26.50 20.85 3.53
N CYS A 145 -25.40 20.51 2.85
CA CYS A 145 -24.79 19.19 2.90
C CYS A 145 -23.25 19.36 2.88
N PRO A 146 -22.51 18.79 3.85
CA PRO A 146 -21.05 18.75 3.77
C PRO A 146 -20.61 17.86 2.59
N LEU A 147 -19.32 17.82 2.30
CA LEU A 147 -18.76 16.92 1.29
C LEU A 147 -19.04 15.45 1.68
N THR A 148 -19.84 14.75 0.89
CA THR A 148 -20.16 13.33 1.08
C THR A 148 -19.79 12.50 -0.15
N LEU A 149 -19.49 11.22 0.08
CA LEU A 149 -19.30 10.18 -0.95
C LEU A 149 -20.64 9.70 -1.52
#